data_AF-A0A819MZH3-F1
#
_entry.id   AF-A0A819MZH3-F1
#
_cell.length_a   1.000
_cell.length_b   1.000
_cell.length_c   1.000
_cell.angle_alpha   90.00
_cell.angle_beta   90.00
_cell.angle_gamma   90.00
#
_symmetry.space_group_name_H-M   'P 1'
#
loop_
_entity.id
_entity.type
_entity.pdbx_description
1 polymer ?
#
loop_
_entity_poly.entity_id
_entity_poly.type
_entity_poly.pdbx_seq_one_letter_code
_entity_poly.pdbx_strand_id
1 'polypeptide(L)'
;MQQSKEGVKQRWAQYCSGLYNDEGGGDEMAKELEGIFHSYEEDPQDILYSEVEEAIRTLKSNKSPGSDGITAEMIQAGCEQLTHEIHSLCNKAWHEGVIPEEWGKSILIPIPKKGDLSECENY
;
A
#
# COMPACT_ATOMS: atom_id res chain seq x y z
N MET A 1 -23.46 -21.87 19.21
CA MET A 1 -24.11 -20.91 18.30
C MET A 1 -23.20 -20.70 17.11
N GLN A 2 -23.67 -20.95 15.90
CA GLN A 2 -22.86 -20.80 14.68
C GLN A 2 -22.87 -19.31 14.29
N GLN A 3 -21.72 -18.65 14.26
CA GLN A 3 -21.63 -17.26 13.82
C GLN A 3 -21.96 -17.19 12.32
N SER A 4 -22.73 -16.18 11.89
CA SER A 4 -23.01 -15.96 10.48
C SER A 4 -21.75 -15.49 9.76
N LYS A 5 -21.60 -15.80 8.47
CA LYS A 5 -20.48 -15.32 7.64
C LYS A 5 -20.31 -13.80 7.73
N GLU A 6 -21.43 -13.08 7.84
CA GLU A 6 -21.43 -11.63 7.97
C GLU A 6 -20.91 -11.16 9.33
N GLY A 7 -21.32 -11.82 10.42
CA GLY A 7 -20.83 -11.51 11.76
C GLY A 7 -19.31 -11.71 11.89
N VAL A 8 -18.78 -12.76 11.24
CA VAL A 8 -17.33 -13.02 11.21
C VAL A 8 -16.58 -11.92 10.45
N LYS A 9 -17.07 -11.51 9.27
CA LYS A 9 -16.47 -10.40 8.51
C LYS A 9 -16.47 -9.10 9.30
N GLN A 10 -17.60 -8.77 9.93
CA GLN A 10 -17.73 -7.56 10.73
C GLN A 10 -16.77 -7.56 11.93
N ARG A 11 -16.62 -8.71 12.60
CA ARG A 11 -15.66 -8.85 13.70
C ARG A 11 -14.23 -8.62 13.23
N TRP A 12 -13.85 -9.19 12.09
CA TRP A 12 -12.54 -8.98 11.47
C TRP A 12 -12.30 -7.52 11.08
N ALA A 13 -13.28 -6.85 10.47
CA ALA A 13 -13.18 -5.44 10.12
C ALA A 13 -12.92 -4.58 11.37
N GLN A 14 -13.70 -4.78 12.44
CA GLN A 14 -13.50 -4.05 13.71
C GLN A 14 -12.12 -4.28 14.31
N TYR A 15 -11.66 -5.54 14.33
CA TYR A 15 -10.36 -5.88 14.88
C TYR A 15 -9.22 -5.24 14.09
N CYS A 16 -9.22 -5.36 12.76
CA CYS A 16 -8.19 -4.76 11.90
C CYS A 16 -8.22 -3.22 11.95
N SER A 17 -9.40 -2.59 11.98
CA SER A 17 -9.50 -1.15 12.19
C SER A 17 -8.86 -0.73 13.51
N GLY A 18 -9.07 -1.47 14.60
CA GLY A 18 -8.41 -1.19 15.87
C GLY A 18 -6.88 -1.32 15.85
N LEU A 19 -6.31 -2.16 14.98
CA LEU A 19 -4.86 -2.34 14.83
C LEU A 19 -4.20 -1.23 14.01
N TYR A 20 -4.90 -0.72 12.98
CA TYR A 20 -4.35 0.23 12.01
C TYR A 20 -4.87 1.65 12.17
N ASN A 21 -5.85 1.87 13.04
CA ASN A 21 -6.23 3.22 13.46
C ASN A 21 -5.12 3.75 14.39
N ASP A 22 -4.36 4.71 13.89
CA ASP A 22 -3.36 5.40 14.69
C ASP A 22 -4.07 6.48 15.55
N GLU A 23 -4.10 6.31 16.87
CA GLU A 23 -4.48 7.39 17.79
C GLU A 23 -3.32 8.41 17.96
N GLY A 24 -2.13 8.11 17.42
CA GLY A 24 -0.91 8.87 17.57
C GLY A 24 -0.62 9.83 16.42
N GLY A 25 -1.23 11.02 16.45
CA GLY A 25 -0.63 12.23 15.87
C GLY A 25 -0.41 12.28 14.35
N GLY A 26 -0.89 11.30 13.57
CA GLY A 26 -0.74 11.32 12.10
C GLY A 26 -1.27 12.60 11.46
N ASP A 27 -2.40 13.13 11.97
CA ASP A 27 -2.96 14.42 11.55
C ASP A 27 -2.12 15.62 11.98
N GLU A 28 -1.41 15.53 13.11
CA GLU A 28 -0.56 16.61 13.63
C GLU A 28 0.77 16.65 12.88
N MET A 29 1.35 15.48 12.60
CA MET A 29 2.54 15.31 11.75
C MET A 29 2.25 15.67 10.29
N ALA A 30 1.06 15.35 9.76
CA ALA A 30 0.64 15.77 8.42
C ALA A 30 0.54 17.30 8.31
N LYS A 31 0.00 17.98 9.34
CA LYS A 31 -0.05 19.45 9.41
C LYS A 31 1.34 20.08 9.53
N GLU A 32 2.22 19.47 10.31
CA GLU A 32 3.61 19.95 10.47
C GLU A 32 4.39 19.80 9.15
N LEU A 33 4.19 18.69 8.43
CA LEU A 33 4.72 18.48 7.08
C LEU A 33 4.13 19.45 6.06
N GLU A 34 2.82 19.72 6.08
CA GLU A 34 2.20 20.75 5.23
C GLU A 34 2.87 22.13 5.42
N GLY A 35 3.17 22.51 6.67
CA GLY A 35 3.88 23.75 6.99
C GLY A 35 5.30 23.80 6.42
N ILE A 36 6.00 22.67 6.38
CA ILE A 36 7.34 22.54 5.79
C ILE A 36 7.26 22.60 4.25
N PHE A 37 6.31 21.90 3.63
CA PHE A 37 6.12 21.89 2.17
C PHE A 37 5.82 23.28 1.60
N HIS A 38 5.10 24.14 2.33
CA HIS A 38 4.87 25.53 1.93
C HIS A 38 6.11 26.44 2.00
N SER A 39 7.21 25.99 2.60
CA SER A 39 8.46 26.77 2.70
C SER A 39 9.50 26.47 1.62
N TYR A 40 9.27 25.42 0.82
CA TYR A 40 10.11 25.04 -0.31
C TYR A 40 9.36 25.34 -1.62
N GLU A 41 9.57 26.53 -2.19
CA GLU A 41 9.06 26.92 -3.51
C GLU A 41 9.90 26.29 -4.67
N GLU A 42 10.31 25.02 -4.54
CA GLU A 42 10.94 24.32 -5.66
C GLU A 42 9.93 23.35 -6.28
N ASP A 43 9.83 23.39 -7.61
CA ASP A 43 9.05 22.44 -8.38
C ASP A 43 9.52 21.01 -8.05
N PRO A 44 8.61 20.03 -7.88
CA PRO A 44 9.01 18.66 -7.60
C PRO A 44 9.97 18.18 -8.70
N GLN A 45 11.16 17.71 -8.33
CA GLN A 45 12.06 17.11 -9.33
C GLN A 45 11.47 15.80 -9.82
N ASP A 46 11.63 15.52 -11.11
CA ASP A 46 11.21 14.25 -11.71
C ASP A 46 11.91 13.08 -11.02
N ILE A 47 11.14 12.03 -10.76
CA ILE A 47 11.67 10.72 -10.39
C ILE A 47 12.52 10.22 -11.56
N LEU A 48 13.75 9.76 -11.32
CA LEU A 48 14.63 9.33 -12.39
C LEU A 48 14.18 7.96 -12.93
N TYR A 49 14.29 7.77 -14.24
CA TYR A 49 13.99 6.48 -14.87
C TYR A 49 14.83 5.34 -14.27
N SER A 50 16.11 5.60 -13.98
CA SER A 50 17.02 4.62 -13.36
C SER A 50 16.59 4.21 -11.94
N GLU A 51 15.94 5.11 -11.19
CA GLU A 51 15.42 4.76 -9.87
C GLU A 51 14.24 3.79 -9.98
N VAL A 52 13.36 4.01 -10.96
CA VAL A 52 12.23 3.12 -11.24
C VAL A 52 12.72 1.77 -11.75
N GLU A 53 13.70 1.77 -12.66
CA GLU A 53 14.33 0.55 -13.16
C GLU A 53 14.97 -0.27 -12.02
N GLU A 54 15.73 0.39 -11.15
CA GLU A 54 16.33 -0.25 -9.96
C GLU A 54 15.26 -0.80 -9.02
N ALA A 55 14.19 -0.04 -8.76
CA ALA A 55 13.09 -0.45 -7.90
C ALA A 55 12.41 -1.71 -8.46
N ILE A 56 12.11 -1.74 -9.76
CA ILE A 56 11.53 -2.92 -10.43
C ILE A 56 12.48 -4.12 -10.31
N ARG A 57 13.77 -3.91 -10.58
CA ARG A 57 14.77 -4.99 -10.51
C ARG A 57 14.91 -5.59 -9.12
N THR A 58 14.74 -4.78 -8.08
CA THR A 58 14.91 -5.19 -6.67
C THR A 58 13.62 -5.69 -6.02
N LEU A 59 12.49 -5.72 -6.75
CA LEU A 59 11.25 -6.31 -6.26
C LEU A 59 11.47 -7.77 -5.82
N LYS A 60 10.91 -8.11 -4.66
CA LYS A 60 10.97 -9.47 -4.12
C LYS A 60 9.99 -10.37 -4.87
N SER A 61 10.50 -11.43 -5.48
CA SER A 61 9.70 -12.48 -6.11
C SER A 61 8.98 -13.35 -5.05
N ASN A 62 7.99 -14.12 -5.50
CA ASN A 62 7.13 -15.03 -4.74
C ASN A 62 6.35 -14.32 -3.62
N LYS A 63 5.93 -13.08 -3.88
CA LYS A 63 5.01 -12.34 -3.02
C LYS A 63 3.60 -12.41 -3.60
N SER A 64 2.61 -12.38 -2.71
CA SER A 64 1.21 -12.33 -3.14
C SER A 64 0.96 -11.06 -3.93
N PRO A 65 0.26 -11.14 -5.08
CA PRO A 65 -0.13 -9.95 -5.83
C PRO A 65 -1.14 -9.12 -5.03
N GLY A 66 -1.31 -7.87 -5.45
CA GLY A 66 -2.41 -7.04 -4.98
C GLY A 66 -3.77 -7.51 -5.49
N SER A 67 -4.79 -6.67 -5.31
CA SER A 67 -6.14 -6.95 -5.81
C SER A 67 -6.26 -6.97 -7.34
N ASP A 68 -5.27 -6.41 -8.03
CA ASP A 68 -5.11 -6.41 -9.49
C ASP A 68 -4.59 -7.74 -10.06
N GLY A 69 -4.04 -8.63 -9.22
CA GLY A 69 -3.44 -9.88 -9.65
C GLY A 69 -2.06 -9.73 -10.31
N ILE A 70 -1.45 -8.53 -10.29
CA ILE A 70 -0.14 -8.29 -10.91
C ILE A 70 0.95 -8.69 -9.93
N THR A 71 1.82 -9.61 -10.33
CA THR A 71 2.94 -10.07 -9.48
C THR A 71 4.23 -9.29 -9.78
N ALA A 72 5.18 -9.34 -8.85
CA ALA A 72 6.51 -8.77 -9.05
C ALA A 72 7.20 -9.34 -10.30
N GLU A 73 7.03 -10.63 -10.59
CA GLU A 73 7.61 -11.29 -11.75
C GLU A 73 7.01 -10.78 -13.06
N MET A 74 5.71 -10.47 -13.09
CA MET A 74 5.08 -9.85 -14.26
C MET A 74 5.66 -8.46 -14.52
N ILE A 75 5.89 -7.68 -13.46
CA ILE A 75 6.50 -6.35 -13.56
C ILE A 75 7.94 -6.47 -14.06
N GLN A 76 8.73 -7.37 -13.47
CA GLN A 76 10.11 -7.63 -13.87
C GLN A 76 10.23 -8.17 -15.31
N ALA A 77 9.23 -8.92 -15.79
CA ALA A 77 9.18 -9.43 -17.15
C ALA A 77 8.65 -8.41 -18.17
N GLY A 78 8.09 -7.28 -17.73
CA GLY A 78 7.45 -6.26 -18.58
C GLY A 78 8.40 -5.41 -19.42
N CYS A 79 9.71 -5.67 -19.33
CA CYS A 79 10.76 -5.00 -20.11
C CYS A 79 10.70 -3.45 -20.00
N GLU A 80 11.25 -2.78 -21.02
CA GLU A 80 11.39 -1.32 -21.07
C GLU A 80 10.03 -0.61 -21.18
N GLN A 81 9.09 -1.18 -21.93
CA GLN A 81 7.78 -0.56 -22.15
C GLN A 81 7.01 -0.41 -20.83
N LEU A 82 6.96 -1.46 -20.00
CA LEU A 82 6.27 -1.37 -18.71
C LEU A 82 7.02 -0.44 -17.74
N THR A 83 8.35 -0.46 -17.77
CA THR A 83 9.16 0.44 -16.93
C THR A 83 8.87 1.91 -17.26
N HIS A 84 8.73 2.25 -18.55
CA HIS A 84 8.35 3.59 -18.99
C HIS A 84 6.95 3.99 -18.51
N GLU A 85 5.96 3.11 -18.61
CA GLU A 85 4.60 3.40 -18.12
C GLU A 85 4.57 3.59 -16.60
N ILE A 86 5.31 2.77 -15.84
CA ILE A 86 5.42 2.92 -14.38
C ILE A 86 6.12 4.24 -14.03
N HIS A 87 7.20 4.59 -14.73
CA HIS A 87 7.90 5.85 -14.54
C HIS A 87 7.00 7.07 -14.81
N SER A 88 6.21 7.04 -15.88
CA SER A 88 5.23 8.09 -16.18
C SER A 88 4.14 8.18 -15.11
N LEU A 89 3.61 7.05 -14.65
CA LEU A 89 2.58 7.00 -13.61
C LEU A 89 3.09 7.56 -12.28
N CYS A 90 4.31 7.18 -11.87
CA CYS A 90 4.94 7.68 -10.65
C CYS A 90 5.16 9.19 -10.71
N ASN A 91 5.69 9.71 -11.82
CA ASN A 91 5.88 11.15 -11.98
C ASN A 91 4.56 11.91 -12.00
N LYS A 92 3.53 11.36 -12.64
CA LYS A 92 2.20 11.98 -12.62
C LYS A 92 1.66 12.09 -11.19
N ALA A 93 1.73 11.01 -10.41
CA ALA A 93 1.28 11.00 -9.03
C ALA A 93 2.09 11.97 -8.15
N TRP A 94 3.40 12.08 -8.41
CA TRP A 94 4.31 12.99 -7.73
C TRP A 94 4.00 14.47 -7.99
N HIS A 95 3.82 14.85 -9.26
CA HIS A 95 3.54 16.23 -9.67
C HIS A 95 2.12 16.70 -9.34
N GLU A 96 1.14 15.83 -9.50
CA GLU A 96 -0.25 16.17 -9.19
C GLU A 96 -0.54 16.14 -7.68
N GLY A 97 0.34 15.51 -6.88
CA GLY A 97 0.09 15.25 -5.46
C GLY A 97 -1.10 14.30 -5.24
N VAL A 98 -1.52 13.57 -6.27
CA VAL A 98 -2.68 12.67 -6.24
C VAL A 98 -2.20 11.23 -6.42
N ILE A 99 -2.27 10.46 -5.33
CA ILE A 99 -1.99 9.03 -5.37
C ILE A 99 -3.25 8.27 -5.85
N PRO A 100 -3.13 7.31 -6.78
CA PRO A 100 -4.26 6.47 -7.16
C PRO A 100 -4.88 5.77 -5.96
N GLU A 101 -6.21 5.80 -5.82
CA GLU A 101 -6.94 5.15 -4.72
C GLU A 101 -6.58 3.66 -4.62
N GLU A 102 -6.27 3.04 -5.76
CA GLU A 102 -5.91 1.64 -5.90
C GLU A 102 -4.64 1.29 -5.12
N TRP A 103 -3.70 2.23 -4.98
CA TRP A 103 -2.46 2.02 -4.21
C TRP A 103 -2.71 1.97 -2.71
N GLY A 104 -3.83 2.55 -2.24
CA GLY A 104 -4.27 2.49 -0.85
C GLY A 104 -5.06 1.24 -0.48
N LYS A 105 -5.42 0.39 -1.46
CA LYS A 105 -6.22 -0.81 -1.23
C LYS A 105 -5.33 -2.01 -0.90
N SER A 106 -5.65 -2.71 0.19
CA SER A 106 -4.96 -3.95 0.59
C SER A 106 -5.94 -5.09 0.83
N ILE A 107 -5.49 -6.33 0.60
CA ILE A 107 -6.24 -7.55 0.91
C ILE A 107 -5.68 -8.14 2.20
N LEU A 108 -6.53 -8.23 3.22
CA LEU A 108 -6.20 -8.88 4.49
C LEU A 108 -6.64 -10.34 4.47
N ILE A 109 -5.68 -11.25 4.60
CA ILE A 109 -5.92 -12.69 4.70
C ILE A 109 -5.45 -13.16 6.08
N PRO A 110 -6.35 -13.42 7.03
CA PRO A 110 -5.98 -13.94 8.35
C PRO A 110 -5.38 -15.35 8.24
N ILE A 111 -4.25 -15.59 8.91
CA ILE A 111 -3.54 -16.88 8.87
C ILE A 111 -3.59 -17.52 10.27
N PRO A 112 -4.26 -18.66 10.47
CA PRO A 112 -4.38 -19.28 11.79
C PRO A 112 -3.03 -19.48 12.49
N LYS A 113 -2.94 -19.00 13.73
CA LYS A 113 -1.82 -19.23 14.66
C LYS A 113 -2.23 -20.25 15.72
N LYS A 114 -1.29 -20.62 16.59
CA LYS A 114 -1.57 -21.51 17.73
C LYS A 114 -2.40 -20.75 18.78
N GLY A 115 -3.50 -21.34 19.24
CA GLY A 115 -4.38 -20.75 20.25
C GLY A 115 -5.84 -21.14 20.02
N ASP A 116 -6.76 -20.38 20.61
CA ASP A 116 -8.18 -20.52 20.32
C ASP A 116 -8.54 -19.76 19.04
N LEU A 117 -8.92 -20.49 17.99
CA LEU A 117 -9.34 -19.91 16.71
C LEU A 117 -10.70 -19.20 16.77
N SER A 118 -11.34 -19.12 17.94
CA SER A 118 -12.47 -18.21 18.15
C SER A 118 -12.04 -16.75 18.36
N GLU A 119 -10.76 -16.51 18.68
CA GLU A 119 -10.19 -15.20 18.96
C GLU A 119 -9.40 -14.67 17.75
N CYS A 120 -9.66 -13.42 17.34
CA CYS A 120 -8.96 -12.79 16.21
C CYS A 120 -7.45 -12.66 16.41
N GLU A 121 -6.98 -12.59 17.66
CA GLU A 121 -5.55 -12.49 18.01
C GLU A 121 -4.76 -13.76 17.67
N ASN A 122 -5.45 -14.91 17.58
CA ASN A 122 -4.88 -16.21 17.26
C ASN A 122 -4.88 -16.51 15.75
N TYR A 123 -4.95 -15.46 14.94
CA TYR A 123 -4.79 -15.42 13.48
C TYR A 123 -3.77 -14.32 13.11
#